data_AF-A0A1A7ZKL8-F1
#
_entry.id   AF-A0A1A7ZKL8-F1
#
_cell.length_a   1.000
_cell.length_b   1.000
_cell.length_c   1.000
_cell.angle_alpha   90.00
_cell.angle_beta   90.00
_cell.angle_gamma   90.00
#
_symmetry.space_group_name_H-M   'P 1'
#
loop_
_entity.id
_entity.type
_entity.pdbx_description
1 polymer ?
#
loop_
_entity_poly.entity_id
_entity_poly.type
_entity_poly.pdbx_seq_one_letter_code
_entity_poly.pdbx_strand_id
1 'polypeptide(L)'
;MYYVKNVRYKVPNTEEEIYFEDGDIKGFYDIINWQFSSNGEMHYVSVGHYNGSAAPEDKLHIRNGSIIWNNDVLEPPRSVCSENCQPGTRKGIRQGEPVCCFDCIPCADGEISNTTNARECILCTGDDWSNSAHNACVPKIIEFLAFGEPLGITLIAISAFGALVTIAVGIVFVMNIGTPLVKANDVLLSFSLLFSLVVTFLCSIVFLGEPKHWSCMTSQVALALGFALCLSSIMGKAAVLMLRAQFLKKARARAKAAAKAAKAAAEAAANSGSPDVIFTSPNAESSVSDKPEVDSLTFGHQRAITAALTLIQAIACTVWLIILPPHPVKNTAAQNVKIILECDEGSIVFICCIFAYDILLALIAFIFAFIARKLEDHFSEAKCMTFGMLVFFIVWISFVPAYLSTRGKFMVAVQIFAILASSFGLLACIFLPKCYVLLIKPERNKEELMKPRPKPRDGTSTGTSASLATAATEVTTAID
;
A
#
# COMPACT_ATOMS: atom_id res chain seq x y z
N MET A 1 -35.34 30.77 -85.69
CA MET A 1 -34.57 31.50 -84.65
C MET A 1 -33.05 31.25 -84.69
N TYR A 2 -32.48 30.67 -85.76
CA TYR A 2 -31.03 30.37 -85.85
C TYR A 2 -30.17 31.65 -85.91
N TYR A 3 -30.60 32.65 -86.70
CA TYR A 3 -29.84 33.88 -86.91
C TYR A 3 -29.72 34.78 -85.68
N VAL A 4 -30.69 34.74 -84.76
CA VAL A 4 -30.69 35.58 -83.54
C VAL A 4 -29.72 35.04 -82.48
N LYS A 5 -29.43 33.74 -82.48
CA LYS A 5 -28.52 33.11 -81.50
C LYS A 5 -27.04 33.46 -81.70
N ASN A 6 -26.65 33.83 -82.92
CA ASN A 6 -25.24 34.11 -83.28
C ASN A 6 -24.97 35.61 -83.50
N VAL A 7 -25.85 36.48 -83.02
CA VAL A 7 -25.67 37.93 -83.14
C VAL A 7 -24.60 38.38 -82.16
N ARG A 8 -23.60 39.10 -82.67
CA ARG A 8 -22.69 39.91 -81.88
C ARG A 8 -22.88 41.36 -82.28
N TYR A 9 -23.07 42.22 -81.30
CA TYR A 9 -23.33 43.63 -81.53
C TYR A 9 -22.58 44.46 -80.51
N LYS A 10 -21.96 45.56 -80.97
CA LYS A 10 -21.33 46.52 -80.07
C LYS A 10 -22.29 47.64 -79.75
N VAL A 11 -22.49 47.90 -78.47
CA VAL A 11 -23.34 48.99 -78.01
C VAL A 11 -22.67 50.33 -78.37
N PRO A 12 -23.39 51.30 -78.95
CA PRO A 12 -22.76 52.49 -79.55
C PRO A 12 -22.09 53.43 -78.55
N ASN A 13 -22.48 53.35 -77.28
CA ASN A 13 -22.00 54.26 -76.23
C ASN A 13 -20.96 53.63 -75.29
N THR A 14 -20.96 52.30 -75.14
CA THR A 14 -20.04 51.58 -74.24
C THR A 14 -18.99 50.76 -74.99
N GLU A 15 -19.12 50.64 -76.32
CA GLU A 15 -18.32 49.76 -77.21
C GLU A 15 -18.28 48.28 -76.79
N GLU A 16 -19.11 47.89 -75.83
CA GLU A 16 -19.16 46.56 -75.27
C GLU A 16 -19.80 45.59 -76.26
N GLU A 17 -19.13 44.46 -76.50
CA GLU A 17 -19.60 43.41 -77.41
C GLU A 17 -20.60 42.50 -76.70
N ILE A 18 -21.86 42.63 -77.08
CA ILE A 18 -22.95 41.80 -76.60
C ILE A 18 -23.04 40.56 -77.48
N TYR A 19 -23.04 39.39 -76.83
CA TYR A 19 -23.33 38.12 -77.46
C TYR A 19 -24.22 37.28 -76.53
N PHE A 20 -25.03 36.41 -77.12
CA PHE A 20 -25.98 35.58 -76.38
C PHE A 20 -25.39 34.19 -76.13
N GLU A 21 -25.31 33.77 -74.87
CA GLU A 21 -25.01 32.39 -74.47
C GLU A 21 -26.33 31.75 -74.02
N ASP A 22 -26.81 30.73 -74.76
CA ASP A 22 -28.08 30.03 -74.49
C ASP A 22 -29.34 30.91 -74.38
N GLY A 23 -29.28 32.13 -74.92
CA GLY A 23 -30.37 33.11 -74.89
C GLY A 23 -30.22 34.19 -73.82
N ASP A 24 -29.22 34.07 -72.95
CA ASP A 24 -28.86 35.07 -71.93
C ASP A 24 -27.66 35.91 -72.34
N ILE A 25 -27.55 37.09 -71.73
CA ILE A 25 -26.44 38.03 -71.92
C ILE A 25 -25.67 38.19 -70.61
N LYS A 26 -24.35 38.38 -70.68
CA LYS A 26 -23.58 38.84 -69.52
C LYS A 26 -24.02 40.27 -69.17
N GLY A 27 -24.69 40.41 -68.04
CA GLY A 27 -25.23 41.70 -67.60
C GLY A 27 -24.15 42.63 -67.03
N PHE A 28 -24.33 43.93 -67.30
CA PHE A 28 -23.69 45.01 -66.57
C PHE A 28 -24.73 45.62 -65.63
N TYR A 29 -24.40 45.76 -64.35
CA TYR A 29 -25.31 46.28 -63.34
C TYR A 29 -24.65 47.37 -62.51
N ASP A 30 -25.35 48.49 -62.31
CA ASP A 30 -24.96 49.48 -61.32
C ASP A 30 -25.46 49.09 -59.93
N ILE A 31 -24.63 49.30 -58.92
CA ILE A 31 -24.97 49.07 -57.51
C ILE A 31 -25.26 50.43 -56.88
N ILE A 32 -26.46 50.59 -56.35
CA ILE A 32 -26.98 51.86 -55.82
C ILE A 32 -27.21 51.72 -54.32
N ASN A 33 -26.77 52.70 -53.54
CA ASN A 33 -27.11 52.86 -52.12
C ASN A 33 -28.11 54.02 -51.97
N TRP A 34 -29.17 53.81 -51.20
CA TRP A 34 -30.20 54.80 -50.93
C TRP A 34 -29.86 55.52 -49.63
N GLN A 35 -29.58 56.82 -49.73
CA GLN A 35 -29.03 57.60 -48.63
C GLN A 35 -29.99 58.72 -48.26
N PHE A 36 -30.28 58.88 -46.97
CA PHE A 36 -31.13 59.99 -46.49
C PHE A 36 -30.28 61.23 -46.25
N SER A 37 -30.71 62.36 -46.80
CA SER A 37 -30.17 63.67 -46.50
C SER A 37 -30.74 64.20 -45.19
N SER A 38 -30.09 65.20 -44.59
CA SER A 38 -30.48 65.79 -43.30
C SER A 38 -31.88 66.43 -43.30
N ASN A 39 -32.44 66.67 -44.48
CA ASN A 39 -33.79 67.19 -44.70
C ASN A 39 -34.87 66.08 -44.82
N GLY A 40 -34.49 64.80 -44.71
CA GLY A 40 -35.38 63.64 -44.85
C GLY A 40 -35.62 63.19 -46.30
N GLU A 41 -34.94 63.79 -47.28
CA GLU A 41 -35.02 63.40 -48.69
C GLU A 41 -34.08 62.23 -48.99
N MET A 42 -34.50 61.30 -49.86
CA MET A 42 -33.72 60.12 -50.21
C MET A 42 -33.01 60.31 -51.55
N HIS A 43 -31.71 60.06 -51.56
CA HIS A 43 -30.85 60.14 -52.74
C HIS A 43 -30.31 58.76 -53.14
N TYR A 44 -30.30 58.50 -54.44
CA TYR A 44 -29.75 57.31 -55.05
C TYR A 44 -28.30 57.56 -55.47
N VAL A 45 -27.34 56.97 -54.75
CA VAL A 45 -25.91 57.13 -55.03
C VAL A 45 -25.36 55.83 -55.61
N SER A 46 -24.74 55.89 -56.80
CA SER A 46 -24.03 54.74 -57.39
C SER A 46 -22.75 54.45 -56.61
N VAL A 47 -22.73 53.32 -55.92
CA VAL A 47 -21.63 52.89 -55.02
C VAL A 47 -20.77 51.78 -55.61
N GLY A 48 -21.09 51.29 -56.81
CA GLY A 48 -20.32 50.24 -57.46
C GLY A 48 -20.96 49.81 -58.77
N HIS A 49 -20.33 48.85 -59.42
CA HIS A 49 -20.86 48.19 -60.60
C HIS A 49 -20.44 46.72 -60.63
N TYR A 50 -21.20 45.91 -61.34
CA TYR A 50 -20.89 44.53 -61.66
C TYR A 50 -20.83 44.38 -63.18
N ASN A 51 -19.72 43.87 -63.71
CA ASN A 51 -19.58 43.53 -65.12
C ASN A 51 -19.43 42.01 -65.28
N GLY A 52 -20.47 41.35 -65.81
CA GLY A 52 -20.47 39.90 -66.03
C GLY A 52 -19.48 39.42 -67.09
N SER A 53 -19.01 40.30 -67.98
CA SER A 53 -18.08 40.03 -69.07
C SER A 53 -16.60 40.16 -68.66
N ALA A 54 -16.32 40.76 -67.50
CA ALA A 54 -14.97 41.00 -67.00
C ALA A 54 -14.30 39.74 -66.41
N ALA A 55 -12.98 39.80 -66.19
CA ALA A 55 -12.22 38.77 -65.49
C ALA A 55 -12.71 38.61 -64.03
N PRO A 56 -12.64 37.40 -63.42
CA PRO A 56 -13.25 37.13 -62.11
C PRO A 56 -12.91 38.14 -61.01
N GLU A 57 -11.69 38.68 -61.00
CA GLU A 57 -11.22 39.67 -60.02
C GLU A 57 -11.81 41.08 -60.23
N ASP A 58 -12.20 41.42 -61.46
CA ASP A 58 -12.74 42.73 -61.84
C ASP A 58 -14.26 42.71 -62.05
N LYS A 59 -14.92 41.55 -61.86
CA LYS A 59 -16.38 41.43 -62.07
C LYS A 59 -17.21 42.31 -61.16
N LEU A 60 -16.77 42.56 -59.93
CA LEU A 60 -17.50 43.32 -58.94
C LEU A 60 -16.60 44.43 -58.38
N HIS A 61 -16.96 45.67 -58.67
CA HIS A 61 -16.23 46.83 -58.16
C HIS A 61 -17.11 47.65 -57.22
N ILE A 62 -16.73 47.74 -55.95
CA ILE A 62 -17.45 48.49 -54.92
C ILE A 62 -16.59 49.65 -54.41
N ARG A 63 -17.15 50.86 -54.40
CA ARG A 63 -16.53 52.08 -53.86
C ARG A 63 -16.93 52.26 -52.40
N ASN A 64 -16.19 51.63 -51.48
CA ASN A 64 -16.50 51.64 -50.04
C ASN A 64 -16.72 53.05 -49.46
N GLY A 65 -15.92 54.04 -49.86
CA GLY A 65 -16.06 55.42 -49.35
C GLY A 65 -17.34 56.16 -49.75
N SER A 66 -18.13 55.62 -50.68
CA SER A 66 -19.42 56.19 -51.11
C SER A 66 -20.62 55.55 -50.46
N ILE A 67 -20.41 54.50 -49.66
CA ILE A 67 -21.47 53.75 -48.98
C ILE A 67 -21.71 54.39 -47.61
N ILE A 68 -22.95 54.76 -47.33
CA ILE A 68 -23.37 55.18 -46.00
C ILE A 68 -24.08 54.00 -45.33
N TRP A 69 -23.65 53.68 -44.12
CA TRP A 69 -24.29 52.67 -43.26
C TRP A 69 -25.07 53.38 -42.16
N ASN A 70 -26.33 52.96 -41.97
CA ASN A 70 -27.22 53.58 -40.98
C ASN A 70 -27.01 52.95 -39.58
N ASN A 71 -25.77 52.97 -39.09
CA ASN A 71 -25.38 52.46 -37.78
C ASN A 71 -24.34 53.37 -37.13
N ASP A 72 -24.19 53.27 -35.81
CA ASP A 72 -23.28 54.12 -35.02
C ASP A 72 -21.79 53.96 -35.40
N VAL A 73 -21.44 52.86 -36.08
CA VAL A 73 -20.05 52.46 -36.41
C VAL A 73 -19.70 52.75 -37.88
N LEU A 74 -20.67 53.17 -38.72
CA LEU A 74 -20.50 53.45 -40.16
C LEU A 74 -19.84 52.31 -40.96
N GLU A 75 -20.02 51.06 -40.53
CA GLU A 75 -19.44 49.86 -41.14
C GLU A 75 -20.52 48.87 -41.59
N PRO A 76 -20.25 48.00 -42.59
CA PRO A 76 -21.20 46.98 -43.04
C PRO A 76 -21.61 46.06 -41.88
N PRO A 77 -22.92 45.89 -41.60
CA PRO A 77 -23.36 45.01 -40.53
C PRO A 77 -23.08 43.55 -40.89
N ARG A 78 -22.56 42.81 -39.90
CA ARG A 78 -22.28 41.38 -40.06
C ARG A 78 -23.54 40.56 -39.82
N SER A 79 -24.13 40.03 -40.89
CA SER A 79 -25.32 39.16 -40.85
C SER A 79 -24.95 37.70 -40.56
N VAL A 80 -24.66 37.38 -39.29
CA VAL A 80 -24.44 35.99 -38.83
C VAL A 80 -25.45 35.60 -37.77
N CYS A 81 -25.85 34.33 -37.77
CA CYS A 81 -26.77 33.77 -36.78
C CYS A 81 -26.08 33.46 -35.45
N SER A 82 -24.93 32.77 -35.54
CA SER A 82 -24.11 32.39 -34.40
C SER A 82 -22.68 32.89 -34.56
N GLU A 83 -22.06 33.25 -33.44
CA GLU A 83 -20.66 33.63 -33.39
C GLU A 83 -19.71 32.45 -33.61
N ASN A 84 -18.45 32.76 -33.92
CA ASN A 84 -17.44 31.73 -34.11
C ASN A 84 -17.13 31.02 -32.78
N CYS A 85 -17.11 29.68 -32.81
CA CYS A 85 -16.74 28.89 -31.65
C CYS A 85 -15.22 28.94 -31.39
N GLN A 86 -14.85 29.16 -30.13
CA GLN A 86 -13.46 29.21 -29.69
C GLN A 86 -12.87 27.80 -29.52
N PRO A 87 -11.52 27.64 -29.55
CA PRO A 87 -10.87 26.37 -29.21
C PRO A 87 -11.34 25.86 -27.85
N GLY A 88 -11.52 24.55 -27.72
CA GLY A 88 -12.17 23.90 -26.57
C GLY A 88 -13.65 23.55 -26.78
N THR A 89 -14.24 24.04 -27.87
CA THR A 89 -15.65 23.79 -28.23
C THR A 89 -15.81 23.23 -29.64
N ARG A 90 -16.94 22.56 -29.90
CA ARG A 90 -17.39 22.09 -31.21
C ARG A 90 -18.77 22.64 -31.56
N LYS A 91 -19.09 22.68 -32.84
CA LYS A 91 -20.41 23.10 -33.32
C LYS A 91 -21.47 22.02 -33.07
N GLY A 92 -22.54 22.41 -32.40
CA GLY A 92 -23.81 21.66 -32.32
C GLY A 92 -24.81 22.24 -33.30
N ILE A 93 -25.21 21.45 -34.31
CA ILE A 93 -26.21 21.87 -35.29
C ILE A 93 -27.60 21.82 -34.65
N ARG A 94 -28.35 22.93 -34.73
CA ARG A 94 -29.74 23.01 -34.24
C ARG A 94 -30.66 22.32 -35.25
N GLN A 95 -31.40 21.30 -34.81
CA GLN A 95 -32.33 20.59 -35.69
C GLN A 95 -33.48 21.53 -36.11
N GLY A 96 -33.72 21.63 -37.42
CA GLY A 96 -34.79 22.46 -37.98
C GLY A 96 -34.39 23.91 -38.32
N GLU A 97 -33.17 24.34 -38.00
CA GLU A 97 -32.63 25.66 -38.36
C GLU A 97 -31.56 25.59 -39.47
N PRO A 98 -31.23 26.70 -40.16
CA PRO A 98 -30.15 26.74 -41.14
C PRO A 98 -28.78 26.40 -40.54
N VAL A 99 -27.88 25.82 -41.35
CA VAL A 99 -26.53 25.35 -40.92
C VAL A 99 -25.64 26.46 -40.32
N CYS A 100 -25.92 27.73 -40.60
CA CYS A 100 -25.21 28.87 -40.00
C CYS A 100 -25.62 29.16 -38.54
N CYS A 101 -26.73 28.60 -38.07
CA CYS A 101 -27.19 28.68 -36.68
C CYS A 101 -26.76 27.42 -35.93
N PHE A 102 -25.77 27.58 -35.05
CA PHE A 102 -25.20 26.50 -34.26
C PHE A 102 -24.87 26.97 -32.85
N ASP A 103 -24.79 26.02 -31.93
CA ASP A 103 -24.35 26.25 -30.55
C ASP A 103 -22.90 25.79 -30.38
N CYS A 104 -22.12 26.51 -29.58
CA CYS A 104 -20.77 26.09 -29.23
C CYS A 104 -20.83 25.18 -28.00
N ILE A 105 -20.65 23.88 -28.22
CA ILE A 105 -20.72 22.85 -27.17
C ILE A 105 -19.29 22.51 -26.74
N PRO A 106 -18.96 22.50 -25.44
CA PRO A 106 -17.64 22.09 -24.98
C PRO A 106 -17.33 20.64 -25.36
N CYS A 107 -16.05 20.36 -25.66
CA CYS A 107 -15.60 18.99 -25.86
C CYS A 107 -15.74 18.16 -24.58
N ALA A 108 -15.86 16.84 -24.73
CA ALA A 108 -15.92 15.93 -23.59
C ALA A 108 -14.56 15.77 -22.91
N ASP A 109 -14.55 15.24 -21.69
CA ASP A 109 -13.33 14.88 -20.98
C ASP A 109 -12.50 13.85 -21.77
N GLY A 110 -11.24 14.18 -22.04
CA GLY A 110 -10.33 13.39 -22.87
C GLY A 110 -10.30 13.82 -24.35
N GLU A 111 -11.22 14.70 -24.76
CA GLU A 111 -11.26 15.28 -26.10
C GLU A 111 -10.87 16.76 -26.09
N ILE A 112 -10.32 17.23 -27.20
CA ILE A 112 -9.89 18.62 -27.39
C ILE A 112 -10.32 19.20 -28.73
N SER A 113 -10.40 20.53 -28.83
CA SER A 113 -10.43 21.22 -30.12
C SER A 113 -9.42 22.37 -30.14
N ASN A 114 -8.43 22.29 -31.03
CA ASN A 114 -7.38 23.30 -31.17
C ASN A 114 -7.80 24.43 -32.13
N THR A 115 -8.70 24.15 -33.06
CA THR A 115 -9.13 25.09 -34.10
C THR A 115 -10.44 25.78 -33.74
N THR A 116 -10.57 27.06 -34.06
CA THR A 116 -11.87 27.77 -34.05
C THR A 116 -12.87 27.09 -34.99
N ASN A 117 -14.14 27.09 -34.63
CA ASN A 117 -15.23 26.54 -35.44
C ASN A 117 -15.10 25.03 -35.75
N ALA A 118 -14.48 24.25 -34.87
CA ALA A 118 -14.37 22.80 -35.00
C ALA A 118 -15.75 22.13 -35.12
N ARG A 119 -15.87 21.14 -36.01
CA ARG A 119 -17.11 20.34 -36.17
C ARG A 119 -17.15 19.17 -35.20
N GLU A 120 -15.97 18.63 -34.91
CA GLU A 120 -15.75 17.48 -34.05
C GLU A 120 -14.55 17.74 -33.14
N CYS A 121 -14.53 17.05 -31.99
CA CYS A 121 -13.40 17.09 -31.07
C CYS A 121 -12.45 15.92 -31.34
N ILE A 122 -11.18 16.13 -31.04
CA ILE A 122 -10.10 15.18 -31.25
C ILE A 122 -9.80 14.51 -29.91
N LEU A 123 -9.78 13.18 -29.88
CA LEU A 123 -9.43 12.42 -28.67
C LEU A 123 -7.91 12.46 -28.43
N CYS A 124 -7.47 12.83 -27.22
CA CYS A 124 -6.07 12.71 -26.83
C CYS A 124 -5.69 11.23 -26.73
N THR A 125 -4.59 10.83 -27.39
CA THR A 125 -4.12 9.44 -27.40
C THR A 125 -2.86 9.26 -26.53
N GLY A 126 -2.64 8.04 -26.03
CA GLY A 126 -1.45 7.69 -25.23
C GLY A 126 -1.47 8.23 -23.80
N ASP A 127 -0.38 8.89 -23.42
CA ASP A 127 -0.12 9.40 -22.06
C ASP A 127 -0.68 10.82 -21.84
N ASP A 128 -1.40 11.39 -22.81
CA ASP A 128 -1.94 12.75 -22.75
C ASP A 128 -3.45 12.79 -22.42
N TRP A 129 -3.90 13.92 -21.87
CA TRP A 129 -5.26 14.21 -21.43
C TRP A 129 -5.68 15.63 -21.81
N SER A 130 -6.98 15.89 -21.94
CA SER A 130 -7.48 17.23 -22.22
C SER A 130 -7.22 18.17 -21.03
N ASN A 131 -6.70 19.36 -21.29
CA ASN A 131 -6.58 20.38 -20.25
C ASN A 131 -7.96 20.94 -19.83
N SER A 132 -8.01 21.73 -18.75
CA SER A 132 -9.28 22.31 -18.24
C SER A 132 -10.04 23.19 -19.25
N ALA A 133 -9.36 23.69 -20.29
CA ALA A 133 -9.95 24.48 -21.36
C ALA A 133 -10.29 23.65 -22.62
N HIS A 134 -10.02 22.34 -22.61
CA HIS A 134 -10.18 21.40 -23.73
C HIS A 134 -9.55 21.85 -25.05
N ASN A 135 -8.53 22.71 -25.02
CA ASN A 135 -7.89 23.25 -26.24
C ASN A 135 -6.53 22.61 -26.55
N ALA A 136 -5.94 21.89 -25.58
CA ALA A 136 -4.65 21.23 -25.74
C ALA A 136 -4.60 19.89 -24.98
N CYS A 137 -3.89 18.93 -25.56
CA CYS A 137 -3.52 17.69 -24.88
C CYS A 137 -2.30 17.96 -24.00
N VAL A 138 -2.42 17.69 -22.71
CA VAL A 138 -1.37 17.84 -21.70
C VAL A 138 -1.06 16.47 -21.11
N PRO A 139 0.18 16.18 -20.70
CA PRO A 139 0.53 14.89 -20.12
C PRO A 139 -0.32 14.60 -18.86
N LYS A 140 -0.84 13.38 -18.76
CA LYS A 140 -1.61 12.91 -17.60
C LYS A 140 -0.80 13.04 -16.32
N ILE A 141 -1.49 13.38 -15.23
CA ILE A 141 -0.86 13.47 -13.91
C ILE A 141 -0.51 12.05 -13.44
N ILE A 142 0.75 11.83 -13.07
CA ILE A 142 1.22 10.55 -12.52
C ILE A 142 0.92 10.54 -11.02
N GLU A 143 0.12 9.58 -10.55
CA GLU A 143 -0.25 9.43 -9.14
C GLU A 143 0.60 8.32 -8.49
N PHE A 144 1.43 8.70 -7.52
CA PHE A 144 2.25 7.80 -6.71
C PHE A 144 2.26 8.28 -5.26
N LEU A 145 2.66 7.41 -4.32
CA LEU A 145 2.77 7.80 -2.91
C LEU A 145 4.07 8.60 -2.70
N ALA A 146 3.98 9.91 -2.88
CA ALA A 146 5.14 10.79 -2.83
C ALA A 146 5.65 11.01 -1.39
N PHE A 147 6.97 11.15 -1.24
CA PHE A 147 7.62 11.47 0.03
C PHE A 147 7.12 12.77 0.67
N GLY A 148 6.67 13.73 -0.15
CA GLY A 148 6.22 15.05 0.29
C GLY A 148 4.73 15.13 0.66
N GLU A 149 3.93 14.08 0.43
CA GLU A 149 2.53 14.08 0.86
C GLU A 149 2.43 13.81 2.38
N PRO A 150 1.46 14.39 3.10
CA PRO A 150 1.31 14.18 4.55
C PRO A 150 1.26 12.70 4.96
N LEU A 151 0.60 11.86 4.16
CA LEU A 151 0.54 10.42 4.39
C LEU A 151 1.91 9.75 4.21
N GLY A 152 2.70 10.15 3.22
CA GLY A 152 4.06 9.67 3.04
C GLY A 152 4.99 10.05 4.20
N ILE A 153 4.95 11.33 4.61
CA ILE A 153 5.77 11.85 5.72
C ILE A 153 5.47 11.08 7.02
N THR A 154 4.20 10.85 7.34
CA THR A 154 3.80 10.12 8.55
C THR A 154 4.27 8.66 8.53
N LEU A 155 4.16 7.96 7.40
CA LEU A 155 4.64 6.58 7.27
C LEU A 155 6.17 6.48 7.44
N ILE A 156 6.92 7.42 6.86
CA ILE A 156 8.38 7.49 7.01
C ILE A 156 8.75 7.72 8.48
N ALA A 157 8.08 8.66 9.15
CA ALA A 157 8.35 8.95 10.55
C ALA A 157 8.08 7.73 11.46
N ILE A 158 6.96 7.02 11.24
CA ILE A 158 6.61 5.82 12.00
C ILE A 158 7.61 4.68 11.73
N SER A 159 8.00 4.46 10.47
CA SER A 159 9.01 3.47 10.09
C SER A 159 10.37 3.77 10.74
N ALA A 160 10.85 5.01 10.63
CA ALA A 160 12.11 5.45 11.23
C ALA A 160 12.09 5.29 12.75
N PHE A 161 10.99 5.67 13.40
CA PHE A 161 10.80 5.47 14.83
C PHE A 161 10.87 3.98 15.22
N GLY A 162 10.19 3.11 14.48
CA GLY A 162 10.24 1.65 14.69
C GLY A 162 11.65 1.07 14.56
N ALA A 163 12.38 1.47 13.51
CA ALA A 163 13.77 1.07 13.30
C ALA A 163 14.67 1.54 14.46
N LEU A 164 14.56 2.80 14.89
CA LEU A 164 15.33 3.35 16.01
C LEU A 164 15.05 2.61 17.32
N VAL A 165 13.78 2.34 17.63
CA VAL A 165 13.40 1.58 18.83
C VAL A 165 13.98 0.15 18.77
N THR A 166 13.93 -0.50 17.62
CA THR A 166 14.47 -1.86 17.44
C THR A 166 16.00 -1.90 17.59
N ILE A 167 16.69 -0.89 17.05
CA ILE A 167 18.14 -0.72 17.23
C ILE A 167 18.47 -0.49 18.71
N ALA A 168 17.73 0.38 19.41
CA ALA A 168 17.93 0.64 20.82
C ALA A 168 17.74 -0.63 21.67
N VAL A 169 16.71 -1.44 21.38
CA VAL A 169 16.53 -2.76 22.00
C VAL A 169 17.73 -3.67 21.72
N GLY A 170 18.25 -3.69 20.49
CA GLY A 170 19.46 -4.42 20.15
C GLY A 170 20.68 -3.99 20.97
N ILE A 171 20.90 -2.68 21.13
CA ILE A 171 22.00 -2.13 21.94
C ILE A 171 21.87 -2.58 23.40
N VAL A 172 20.66 -2.51 23.99
CA VAL A 172 20.42 -2.99 25.36
C VAL A 172 20.77 -4.47 25.50
N PHE A 173 20.43 -5.30 24.52
CA PHE A 173 20.78 -6.73 24.52
C PHE A 173 22.29 -6.97 24.38
N VAL A 174 22.99 -6.18 23.54
CA VAL A 174 24.47 -6.26 23.42
C VAL A 174 25.15 -5.87 24.72
N MET A 175 24.74 -4.77 25.35
CA MET A 175 25.33 -4.31 26.62
C MET A 175 25.10 -5.33 27.76
N ASN A 176 23.96 -6.03 27.73
CA ASN A 176 23.59 -7.02 28.76
C ASN A 176 23.86 -8.48 28.34
N ILE A 177 24.75 -8.71 27.36
CA ILE A 177 25.04 -10.06 26.84
C ILE A 177 25.60 -11.01 27.91
N GLY A 178 26.23 -10.45 28.96
CA GLY A 178 26.76 -11.19 30.10
C GLY A 178 25.69 -11.76 31.04
N THR A 179 24.44 -11.30 30.93
CA THR A 179 23.36 -11.67 31.85
C THR A 179 22.76 -13.05 31.55
N PRO A 180 22.30 -13.79 32.59
CA PRO A 180 21.76 -15.13 32.39
C PRO A 180 20.48 -15.14 31.53
N LEU A 181 19.69 -14.06 31.51
CA LEU A 181 18.52 -13.95 30.62
C LEU A 181 18.89 -14.02 29.13
N VAL A 182 19.96 -13.32 28.74
CA VAL A 182 20.41 -13.25 27.35
C VAL A 182 21.17 -14.52 26.97
N LYS A 183 21.94 -15.13 27.89
CA LYS A 183 22.64 -16.41 27.67
C LYS A 183 21.71 -17.62 27.61
N ALA A 184 20.62 -17.63 28.39
CA ALA A 184 19.63 -18.72 28.35
C ALA A 184 18.80 -18.71 27.06
N ASN A 185 18.73 -17.55 26.41
CA ASN A 185 18.17 -17.39 25.07
C ASN A 185 19.26 -17.57 24.02
N ASP A 186 18.93 -18.13 22.85
CA ASP A 186 19.90 -18.13 21.76
C ASP A 186 20.15 -16.68 21.29
N VAL A 187 21.39 -16.24 21.48
CA VAL A 187 21.85 -14.89 21.19
C VAL A 187 21.73 -14.61 19.68
N LEU A 188 22.13 -15.56 18.84
CA LEU A 188 22.13 -15.42 17.39
C LEU A 188 20.70 -15.26 16.84
N LEU A 189 19.76 -16.15 17.19
CA LEU A 189 18.36 -16.05 16.76
C LEU A 189 17.68 -14.77 17.27
N SER A 190 18.05 -14.29 18.46
CA SER A 190 17.51 -13.04 19.00
C SER A 190 17.98 -11.82 18.22
N PHE A 191 19.26 -11.76 17.86
CA PHE A 191 19.80 -10.70 17.02
C PHE A 191 19.35 -10.82 15.56
N SER A 192 19.24 -12.03 15.00
CA SER A 192 18.66 -12.27 13.67
C SER A 192 17.22 -11.75 13.58
N LEU A 193 16.41 -11.97 14.62
CA LEU A 193 15.04 -11.47 14.66
C LEU A 193 14.99 -9.93 14.73
N LEU A 194 15.84 -9.30 15.55
CA LEU A 194 15.95 -7.83 15.61
C LEU A 194 16.43 -7.22 14.30
N PHE A 195 17.45 -7.82 13.67
CA PHE A 195 17.94 -7.41 12.36
C PHE A 195 16.83 -7.50 11.30
N SER A 196 16.08 -8.60 11.30
CA SER A 196 14.92 -8.79 10.42
C SER A 196 13.88 -7.69 10.60
N LEU A 197 13.55 -7.32 11.84
CA LEU A 197 12.60 -6.25 12.14
C LEU A 197 13.12 -4.88 11.68
N VAL A 198 14.41 -4.58 11.83
CA VAL A 198 15.00 -3.35 11.29
C VAL A 198 14.85 -3.31 9.77
N VAL A 199 15.15 -4.43 9.09
CA VAL A 199 15.00 -4.53 7.64
C VAL A 199 13.53 -4.36 7.22
N THR A 200 12.55 -4.93 7.95
CA THR A 200 11.13 -4.74 7.62
C THR A 200 10.63 -3.32 7.86
N PHE A 201 11.14 -2.63 8.90
CA PHE A 201 10.85 -1.21 9.09
C PHE A 201 11.42 -0.39 7.93
N LEU A 202 12.70 -0.59 7.57
CA LEU A 202 13.35 0.15 6.49
C LEU A 202 12.77 -0.18 5.11
N CYS A 203 12.33 -1.42 4.85
CA CYS A 203 11.74 -1.78 3.56
C CYS A 203 10.45 -1.00 3.29
N SER A 204 9.69 -0.65 4.34
CA SER A 204 8.51 0.21 4.23
C SER A 204 8.81 1.56 3.59
N ILE A 205 10.04 2.08 3.74
CA ILE A 205 10.49 3.34 3.11
C ILE A 205 10.75 3.14 1.61
N VAL A 206 11.21 1.96 1.19
CA VAL A 206 11.51 1.65 -0.22
C VAL A 206 10.22 1.57 -1.04
N PHE A 207 9.09 1.19 -0.42
CA PHE A 207 7.75 1.25 -1.02
C PHE A 207 7.27 2.68 -1.32
N LEU A 208 7.87 3.73 -0.72
CA LEU A 208 7.53 5.13 -0.99
C LEU A 208 8.34 5.68 -2.15
N GLY A 209 7.73 6.60 -2.90
CA GLY A 209 8.38 7.29 -4.01
C GLY A 209 8.05 6.73 -5.38
N GLU A 210 8.81 7.16 -6.38
CA GLU A 210 8.59 6.78 -7.77
C GLU A 210 9.08 5.33 -8.00
N PRO A 211 8.20 4.40 -8.44
CA PRO A 211 8.60 3.03 -8.71
C PRO A 211 9.60 2.98 -9.88
N LYS A 212 10.84 2.64 -9.56
CA LYS A 212 11.90 2.30 -10.51
C LYS A 212 12.12 0.79 -10.52
N HIS A 213 12.76 0.25 -11.55
CA HIS A 213 13.11 -1.18 -11.63
C HIS A 213 13.77 -1.71 -10.35
N TRP A 214 14.79 -1.01 -9.84
CA TRP A 214 15.50 -1.43 -8.62
C TRP A 214 14.59 -1.36 -7.38
N SER A 215 13.68 -0.38 -7.31
CA SER A 215 12.79 -0.19 -6.17
C SER A 215 11.72 -1.27 -6.12
N CYS A 216 11.11 -1.62 -7.27
CA CYS A 216 10.12 -2.69 -7.36
C CYS A 216 10.70 -4.06 -6.95
N MET A 217 11.88 -4.41 -7.48
CA MET A 217 12.55 -5.66 -7.12
C MET A 217 12.92 -5.70 -5.63
N THR A 218 13.53 -4.62 -5.12
CA THR A 218 14.00 -4.57 -3.73
C THR A 218 12.83 -4.62 -2.73
N SER A 219 11.75 -3.88 -2.99
CA SER A 219 10.62 -3.77 -2.05
C SER A 219 9.95 -5.12 -1.79
N GLN A 220 9.65 -5.86 -2.84
CA GLN A 220 8.98 -7.16 -2.75
C GLN A 220 9.88 -8.23 -2.11
N VAL A 221 11.15 -8.27 -2.51
CA VAL A 221 12.10 -9.27 -2.03
C VAL A 221 12.49 -9.01 -0.57
N ALA A 222 12.75 -7.75 -0.22
CA ALA A 222 13.08 -7.38 1.15
C ALA A 222 11.91 -7.66 2.11
N LEU A 223 10.68 -7.49 1.65
CA LEU A 223 9.48 -7.83 2.40
C LEU A 223 9.39 -9.34 2.66
N ALA A 224 9.46 -10.15 1.60
CA ALA A 224 9.36 -11.61 1.70
C ALA A 224 10.49 -12.20 2.55
N LEU A 225 11.75 -11.80 2.31
CA LEU A 225 12.88 -12.28 3.09
C LEU A 225 12.87 -11.77 4.53
N GLY A 226 12.43 -10.53 4.74
CA GLY A 226 12.29 -9.93 6.07
C GLY A 226 11.27 -10.65 6.94
N PHE A 227 10.10 -11.00 6.39
CA PHE A 227 9.12 -11.81 7.14
C PHE A 227 9.56 -13.26 7.30
N ALA A 228 10.11 -13.89 6.26
CA ALA A 228 10.58 -15.27 6.36
C ALA A 228 11.68 -15.44 7.41
N LEU A 229 12.66 -14.53 7.50
CA LEU A 229 13.69 -14.54 8.54
C LEU A 229 13.09 -14.33 9.94
N CYS A 230 12.12 -13.41 10.07
CA CYS A 230 11.43 -13.15 11.34
C CYS A 230 10.66 -14.40 11.81
N LEU A 231 9.79 -14.93 10.95
CA LEU A 231 8.93 -16.08 11.23
C LEU A 231 9.74 -17.36 11.45
N SER A 232 10.78 -17.60 10.64
CA SER A 232 11.70 -18.74 10.84
C SER A 232 12.45 -18.65 12.16
N SER A 233 12.81 -17.44 12.61
CA SER A 233 13.46 -17.23 13.92
C SER A 233 12.48 -17.46 15.08
N ILE A 234 11.23 -16.99 14.96
CA ILE A 234 10.19 -17.25 15.97
C ILE A 234 9.89 -18.75 16.03
N MET A 235 9.74 -19.39 14.88
CA MET A 235 9.44 -20.82 14.78
C MET A 235 10.57 -21.67 15.40
N GLY A 236 11.84 -21.34 15.13
CA GLY A 236 12.99 -22.01 15.74
C GLY A 236 13.01 -21.89 17.27
N LYS A 237 12.64 -20.73 17.82
CA LYS A 237 12.48 -20.56 19.27
C LYS A 237 11.28 -21.34 19.83
N ALA A 238 10.13 -21.24 19.18
CA ALA A 238 8.90 -21.91 19.59
C ALA A 238 9.05 -23.45 19.58
N ALA A 239 9.76 -24.00 18.60
CA ALA A 239 10.04 -25.42 18.50
C ALA A 239 10.80 -25.95 19.72
N VAL A 240 11.83 -25.24 20.18
CA VAL A 240 12.59 -25.66 21.37
C VAL A 240 11.85 -25.45 22.65
N LEU A 241 11.09 -24.34 22.78
CA LEU A 241 10.19 -24.17 23.92
C LEU A 241 9.19 -25.33 24.00
N MET A 242 8.64 -25.77 22.86
CA MET A 242 7.77 -26.93 22.78
C MET A 242 8.50 -28.22 23.18
N LEU A 243 9.71 -28.48 22.68
CA LEU A 243 10.49 -29.67 23.05
C LEU A 243 10.77 -29.69 24.55
N ARG A 244 11.28 -28.59 25.12
CA ARG A 244 11.52 -28.42 26.57
C ARG A 244 10.24 -28.67 27.36
N ALA A 245 9.13 -28.08 26.93
CA ALA A 245 7.83 -28.25 27.54
C ALA A 245 7.36 -29.72 27.51
N GLN A 246 7.58 -30.45 26.41
CA GLN A 246 7.27 -31.88 26.31
C GLN A 246 8.16 -32.73 27.22
N PHE A 247 9.46 -32.44 27.30
CA PHE A 247 10.37 -33.10 28.24
C PHE A 247 9.91 -32.89 29.69
N LEU A 248 9.56 -31.65 30.06
CA LEU A 248 9.01 -31.32 31.37
C LEU A 248 7.67 -32.02 31.65
N LYS A 249 6.79 -32.13 30.65
CA LYS A 249 5.52 -32.88 30.78
C LYS A 249 5.77 -34.34 31.11
N LYS A 250 6.67 -34.99 30.36
CA LYS A 250 7.05 -36.40 30.56
C LYS A 250 7.70 -36.59 31.93
N ALA A 251 8.58 -35.68 32.35
CA ALA A 251 9.20 -35.70 33.67
C ALA A 251 8.17 -35.54 34.80
N ARG A 252 7.24 -34.58 34.71
CA ARG A 252 6.15 -34.40 35.69
C ARG A 252 5.23 -35.63 35.76
N ALA A 253 4.93 -36.26 34.63
CA ALA A 253 4.13 -37.49 34.59
C ALA A 253 4.84 -38.64 35.31
N ARG A 254 6.15 -38.84 35.05
CA ARG A 254 6.98 -39.82 35.75
C ARG A 254 7.06 -39.54 37.25
N ALA A 255 7.27 -38.29 37.65
CA ALA A 255 7.31 -37.90 39.06
C ALA A 255 5.97 -38.13 39.78
N LYS A 256 4.83 -37.83 39.14
CA LYS A 256 3.50 -38.15 39.69
C LYS A 256 3.25 -39.65 39.81
N ALA A 257 3.70 -40.44 38.83
CA ALA A 257 3.62 -41.90 38.89
C ALA A 257 4.47 -42.46 40.03
N ALA A 258 5.71 -41.98 40.18
CA ALA A 258 6.62 -42.36 41.27
C ALA A 258 6.06 -41.96 42.65
N ALA A 259 5.50 -40.75 42.80
CA ALA A 259 4.88 -40.30 44.05
C ALA A 259 3.63 -41.12 44.39
N LYS A 260 2.82 -41.52 43.40
CA LYS A 260 1.68 -42.41 43.60
C LYS A 260 2.12 -43.81 44.03
N ALA A 261 3.18 -44.35 43.42
CA ALA A 261 3.76 -45.63 43.80
C ALA A 261 4.34 -45.61 45.23
N ALA A 262 5.07 -44.55 45.59
CA ALA A 262 5.60 -44.38 46.95
C ALA A 262 4.48 -44.26 48.01
N LYS A 263 3.39 -43.55 47.69
CA LYS A 263 2.22 -43.46 48.59
C LYS A 263 1.54 -44.82 48.77
N ALA A 264 1.35 -45.58 47.68
CA ALA A 264 0.77 -46.93 47.75
C ALA A 264 1.64 -47.90 48.54
N ALA A 265 2.97 -47.81 48.42
CA ALA A 265 3.90 -48.61 49.22
C ALA A 265 3.87 -48.25 50.72
N ALA A 266 3.75 -46.97 51.06
CA ALA A 266 3.62 -46.51 52.44
C ALA A 266 2.29 -46.95 53.09
N GLU A 267 1.18 -46.91 52.34
CA GLU A 267 -0.13 -47.41 52.81
C GLU A 267 -0.14 -48.94 52.97
N ALA A 268 0.55 -49.68 52.10
CA ALA A 268 0.71 -51.12 52.24
C ALA A 268 1.53 -51.50 53.49
N ALA A 269 2.58 -50.74 53.81
CA ALA A 269 3.38 -50.95 55.03
C ALA A 269 2.63 -50.58 56.32
N ALA A 270 1.72 -49.61 56.28
CA ALA A 270 0.91 -49.22 57.44
C ALA A 270 -0.14 -50.27 57.82
N ASN A 271 -0.62 -51.08 56.86
CA ASN A 271 -1.64 -52.11 57.09
C ASN A 271 -1.07 -53.48 57.54
N SER A 272 0.26 -53.67 57.56
CA SER A 272 0.89 -54.97 57.86
C SER A 272 1.53 -55.11 59.24
N GLY A 273 1.40 -54.12 60.14
CA GLY A 273 1.68 -54.27 61.57
C GLY A 273 2.93 -55.07 61.95
N SER A 274 4.14 -54.61 61.60
CA SER A 274 5.39 -55.08 62.21
C SER A 274 6.52 -54.07 61.97
N PRO A 275 7.35 -53.73 62.99
CA PRO A 275 8.47 -52.82 62.84
C PRO A 275 9.67 -53.56 62.22
N ASP A 276 10.56 -52.79 61.61
CA ASP A 276 11.78 -53.20 60.90
C ASP A 276 11.61 -53.56 59.41
N VAL A 277 11.43 -52.50 58.62
CA VAL A 277 11.90 -52.52 57.24
C VAL A 277 12.92 -51.39 57.10
N ILE A 278 14.18 -51.81 56.98
CA ILE A 278 15.34 -50.97 56.67
C ILE A 278 15.00 -50.09 55.47
N PHE A 279 15.07 -48.77 55.68
CA PHE A 279 14.94 -47.77 54.64
C PHE A 279 16.18 -47.85 53.74
N THR A 280 16.20 -48.77 52.78
CA THR A 280 16.99 -48.53 51.56
C THR A 280 16.27 -47.45 50.79
N SER A 281 16.68 -46.20 51.07
CA SER A 281 16.44 -45.07 50.20
C SER A 281 16.66 -45.55 48.76
N PRO A 282 15.73 -45.33 47.81
CA PRO A 282 16.17 -45.30 46.44
C PRO A 282 17.23 -44.22 46.45
N ASN A 283 18.46 -44.57 46.09
CA ASN A 283 19.38 -43.59 45.56
C ASN A 283 18.60 -42.91 44.45
N ALA A 284 18.01 -41.76 44.77
CA ALA A 284 17.86 -40.69 43.83
C ALA A 284 19.30 -40.31 43.51
N GLU A 285 19.93 -41.11 42.67
CA GLU A 285 21.01 -40.63 41.84
C GLU A 285 20.45 -39.37 41.21
N SER A 286 20.97 -38.29 41.75
CA SER A 286 21.00 -36.97 41.18
C SER A 286 21.71 -37.09 39.83
N SER A 287 21.02 -37.65 38.84
CA SER A 287 21.26 -37.35 37.42
C SER A 287 20.71 -35.95 37.13
N VAL A 288 21.19 -34.97 37.90
CA VAL A 288 21.25 -33.57 37.53
C VAL A 288 22.72 -33.24 37.35
N SER A 289 23.39 -34.03 36.51
CA SER A 289 24.70 -33.71 35.99
C SER A 289 24.83 -34.31 34.59
N ASP A 290 23.95 -33.87 33.70
CA ASP A 290 24.10 -34.01 32.24
C ASP A 290 23.46 -32.82 31.53
N LYS A 291 23.66 -31.62 32.09
CA LYS A 291 23.01 -30.38 31.65
C LYS A 291 23.72 -29.62 30.52
N PRO A 292 25.04 -29.70 30.29
CA PRO A 292 25.66 -28.87 29.26
C PRO A 292 25.51 -29.44 27.83
N GLU A 293 25.34 -30.76 27.66
CA GLU A 293 25.37 -31.40 26.32
C GLU A 293 24.02 -31.34 25.60
N VAL A 294 22.90 -31.49 26.32
CA VAL A 294 21.53 -31.45 25.76
C VAL A 294 21.12 -30.03 25.32
N ASP A 295 21.53 -28.99 26.04
CA ASP A 295 21.21 -27.61 25.67
C ASP A 295 22.01 -27.14 24.44
N SER A 296 23.28 -27.54 24.32
CA SER A 296 24.16 -27.16 23.19
C SER A 296 23.76 -27.83 21.88
N LEU A 297 23.36 -29.11 21.93
CA LEU A 297 22.82 -29.83 20.78
C LEU A 297 21.53 -29.15 20.27
N THR A 298 20.71 -28.63 21.18
CA THR A 298 19.42 -28.00 20.86
C THR A 298 19.60 -26.65 20.15
N PHE A 299 20.59 -25.82 20.52
CA PHE A 299 20.87 -24.53 19.86
C PHE A 299 21.38 -24.68 18.42
N GLY A 300 22.25 -25.67 18.17
CA GLY A 300 22.73 -25.98 16.81
C GLY A 300 21.59 -26.37 15.88
N HIS A 301 20.67 -27.22 16.35
CA HIS A 301 19.47 -27.60 15.59
C HIS A 301 18.53 -26.41 15.32
N GLN A 302 18.35 -25.49 16.28
CA GLN A 302 17.56 -24.28 16.04
C GLN A 302 18.10 -23.42 14.91
N ARG A 303 19.41 -23.16 14.95
CA ARG A 303 20.09 -22.34 13.94
C ARG A 303 20.01 -23.00 12.58
N ALA A 304 20.21 -24.32 12.51
CA ALA A 304 20.09 -25.08 11.28
C ALA A 304 18.66 -25.03 10.71
N ILE A 305 17.63 -25.21 11.55
CA ILE A 305 16.22 -25.13 11.13
C ILE A 305 15.89 -23.73 10.61
N THR A 306 16.23 -22.68 11.35
CA THR A 306 15.98 -21.29 10.93
C THR A 306 16.71 -20.99 9.61
N ALA A 307 17.99 -21.34 9.50
CA ALA A 307 18.77 -21.13 8.29
C ALA A 307 18.18 -21.88 7.07
N ALA A 308 17.81 -23.15 7.24
CA ALA A 308 17.24 -23.97 6.17
C ALA A 308 15.92 -23.38 5.65
N LEU A 309 15.03 -22.96 6.53
CA LEU A 309 13.74 -22.36 6.15
C LEU A 309 13.92 -21.02 5.44
N THR A 310 14.82 -20.17 5.96
CA THR A 310 15.14 -18.90 5.28
C THR A 310 15.81 -19.12 3.93
N LEU A 311 16.62 -20.17 3.78
CA LEU A 311 17.28 -20.51 2.53
C LEU A 311 16.26 -20.99 1.48
N ILE A 312 15.26 -21.78 1.89
CA ILE A 312 14.15 -22.18 1.01
C ILE A 312 13.44 -20.94 0.46
N GLN A 313 13.13 -19.97 1.32
CA GLN A 313 12.51 -18.72 0.86
C GLN A 313 13.45 -17.90 -0.04
N ALA A 314 14.73 -17.83 0.29
CA ALA A 314 15.73 -17.12 -0.51
C ALA A 314 15.82 -17.71 -1.93
N ILE A 315 15.84 -19.04 -2.04
CA ILE A 315 15.83 -19.73 -3.33
C ILE A 315 14.53 -19.47 -4.10
N ALA A 316 13.38 -19.50 -3.43
CA ALA A 316 12.10 -19.18 -4.08
C ALA A 316 12.08 -17.74 -4.61
N CYS A 317 12.59 -16.77 -3.83
CA CYS A 317 12.67 -15.37 -4.25
C CYS A 317 13.65 -15.17 -5.40
N THR A 318 14.82 -15.82 -5.39
CA THR A 318 15.79 -15.71 -6.50
C THR A 318 15.25 -16.31 -7.79
N VAL A 319 14.59 -17.47 -7.70
CA VAL A 319 13.91 -18.08 -8.85
C VAL A 319 12.83 -17.15 -9.40
N TRP A 320 12.03 -16.53 -8.52
CA TRP A 320 11.00 -15.57 -8.94
C TRP A 320 11.61 -14.37 -9.67
N LEU A 321 12.68 -13.77 -9.15
CA LEU A 321 13.37 -12.65 -9.79
C LEU A 321 14.00 -13.01 -11.16
N ILE A 322 14.45 -14.25 -11.34
CA ILE A 322 15.06 -14.70 -12.59
C ILE A 322 14.00 -14.95 -13.67
N ILE A 323 12.85 -15.54 -13.30
CA ILE A 323 11.81 -15.89 -14.26
C ILE A 323 10.94 -14.67 -14.60
N LEU A 324 10.50 -13.91 -13.59
CA LEU A 324 9.56 -12.79 -13.72
C LEU A 324 9.97 -11.63 -12.79
N PRO A 325 10.99 -10.82 -13.16
CA PRO A 325 11.40 -9.68 -12.35
C PRO A 325 10.27 -8.63 -12.28
N PRO A 326 9.93 -8.15 -11.06
CA PRO A 326 8.97 -7.04 -10.91
C PRO A 326 9.45 -5.79 -11.64
N HIS A 327 8.55 -5.15 -12.39
CA HIS A 327 8.88 -3.98 -13.20
C HIS A 327 7.80 -2.89 -13.08
N PRO A 328 8.15 -1.61 -13.21
CA PRO A 328 7.18 -0.53 -13.15
C PRO A 328 6.28 -0.55 -14.40
N VAL A 329 4.97 -0.57 -14.20
CA VAL A 329 3.95 -0.48 -15.25
C VAL A 329 3.14 0.79 -15.08
N LYS A 330 2.75 1.39 -16.22
CA LYS A 330 1.81 2.50 -16.26
C LYS A 330 0.41 1.93 -16.42
N ASN A 331 -0.40 2.01 -15.36
CA ASN A 331 -1.78 1.56 -15.41
C ASN A 331 -2.70 2.74 -15.77
N THR A 332 -3.14 2.78 -17.03
CA THR A 332 -4.09 3.78 -17.56
C THR A 332 -5.55 3.32 -17.50
N ALA A 333 -5.82 2.09 -17.04
CA ALA A 333 -7.16 1.50 -17.06
C ALA A 333 -8.03 1.91 -15.86
N ALA A 334 -7.43 2.36 -14.75
CA ALA A 334 -8.15 2.63 -13.51
C ALA A 334 -8.85 4.01 -13.49
N GLN A 335 -8.29 5.02 -14.14
CA GLN A 335 -8.87 6.37 -14.29
C GLN A 335 -8.38 7.02 -15.60
N ASN A 336 -9.29 7.56 -16.43
CA ASN A 336 -8.91 8.16 -17.71
C ASN A 336 -8.02 9.43 -17.57
N VAL A 337 -8.15 10.16 -16.46
CA VAL A 337 -7.47 11.44 -16.19
C VAL A 337 -6.05 11.28 -15.61
N LYS A 338 -5.72 10.11 -15.03
CA LYS A 338 -4.50 9.91 -14.22
C LYS A 338 -3.77 8.63 -14.58
N ILE A 339 -2.44 8.69 -14.66
CA ILE A 339 -1.59 7.50 -14.82
C ILE A 339 -1.19 7.03 -13.43
N ILE A 340 -1.60 5.82 -13.05
CA ILE A 340 -1.13 5.22 -11.81
C ILE A 340 0.15 4.44 -12.15
N LEU A 341 1.27 4.83 -11.53
CA LEU A 341 2.53 4.12 -11.70
C LEU A 341 2.63 3.06 -10.59
N GLU A 342 2.52 1.80 -10.97
CA GLU A 342 2.49 0.65 -10.06
C GLU A 342 3.67 -0.27 -10.39
N CYS A 343 4.12 -1.06 -9.42
CA CYS A 343 5.02 -2.17 -9.73
C CYS A 343 4.16 -3.35 -10.17
N ASP A 344 4.24 -3.72 -11.45
CA ASP A 344 3.71 -5.01 -11.87
C ASP A 344 4.57 -6.10 -11.26
N GLU A 345 3.92 -6.91 -10.45
CA GLU A 345 4.56 -8.01 -9.75
C GLU A 345 4.69 -9.26 -10.66
N GLY A 346 4.20 -9.16 -11.91
CA GLY A 346 4.39 -10.10 -13.01
C GLY A 346 3.45 -11.30 -12.95
N SER A 347 3.48 -12.06 -11.85
CA SER A 347 2.59 -13.21 -11.67
C SER A 347 2.06 -13.31 -10.24
N ILE A 348 0.75 -13.12 -10.15
CA ILE A 348 -0.03 -13.29 -8.92
C ILE A 348 0.20 -14.67 -8.30
N VAL A 349 0.39 -15.72 -9.12
CA VAL A 349 0.59 -17.09 -8.63
C VAL A 349 1.87 -17.20 -7.80
N PHE A 350 2.99 -16.66 -8.28
CA PHE A 350 4.28 -16.73 -7.57
C PHE A 350 4.23 -15.98 -6.23
N ILE A 351 3.55 -14.85 -6.20
CA ILE A 351 3.40 -14.01 -5.01
C ILE A 351 2.51 -14.70 -3.99
N CYS A 352 1.39 -15.27 -4.43
CA CYS A 352 0.56 -16.11 -3.58
C CYS A 352 1.35 -17.29 -3.00
N CYS A 353 2.22 -17.93 -3.77
CA CYS A 353 3.08 -19.01 -3.27
C CYS A 353 4.08 -18.52 -2.20
N ILE A 354 4.72 -17.37 -2.42
CA ILE A 354 5.65 -16.75 -1.46
C ILE A 354 4.94 -16.42 -0.15
N PHE A 355 3.82 -15.69 -0.20
CA PHE A 355 3.07 -15.35 1.02
C PHE A 355 2.42 -16.56 1.67
N ALA A 356 2.02 -17.59 0.91
CA ALA A 356 1.51 -18.83 1.48
C ALA A 356 2.56 -19.56 2.32
N TYR A 357 3.84 -19.51 1.92
CA TYR A 357 4.93 -20.05 2.72
C TYR A 357 5.10 -19.30 4.04
N ASP A 358 5.06 -17.97 4.03
CA ASP A 358 5.11 -17.15 5.26
C ASP A 358 3.92 -17.44 6.18
N ILE A 359 2.72 -17.56 5.63
CA ILE A 359 1.52 -17.93 6.40
C ILE A 359 1.69 -19.32 7.02
N LEU A 360 2.23 -20.29 6.27
CA LEU A 360 2.50 -21.64 6.78
C LEU A 360 3.51 -21.62 7.93
N LEU A 361 4.62 -20.87 7.79
CA LEU A 361 5.60 -20.67 8.85
C LEU A 361 4.96 -20.05 10.09
N ALA A 362 4.14 -19.01 9.90
CA ALA A 362 3.41 -18.37 10.98
C ALA A 362 2.45 -19.33 11.70
N LEU A 363 1.76 -20.20 10.96
CA LEU A 363 0.81 -21.17 11.53
C LEU A 363 1.54 -22.21 12.37
N ILE A 364 2.64 -22.76 11.85
CA ILE A 364 3.47 -23.72 12.58
C ILE A 364 4.06 -23.07 13.83
N ALA A 365 4.59 -21.85 13.72
CA ALA A 365 5.14 -21.10 14.85
C ALA A 365 4.08 -20.85 15.94
N PHE A 366 2.85 -20.49 15.54
CA PHE A 366 1.74 -20.30 16.46
C PHE A 366 1.34 -21.61 17.17
N ILE A 367 1.24 -22.73 16.44
CA ILE A 367 0.92 -24.04 17.02
C ILE A 367 1.98 -24.43 18.07
N PHE A 368 3.27 -24.28 17.74
CA PHE A 368 4.35 -24.61 18.68
C PHE A 368 4.33 -23.71 19.92
N ALA A 369 4.15 -22.40 19.74
CA ALA A 369 4.03 -21.46 20.86
C ALA A 369 2.80 -21.77 21.74
N PHE A 370 1.67 -22.11 21.10
CA PHE A 370 0.42 -22.44 21.78
C PHE A 370 0.49 -23.75 22.57
N ILE A 371 1.23 -24.74 22.09
CA ILE A 371 1.48 -25.98 22.84
C ILE A 371 2.42 -25.68 24.02
N ALA A 372 3.49 -24.91 23.80
CA ALA A 372 4.45 -24.54 24.83
C ALA A 372 3.80 -23.78 26.00
N ARG A 373 2.84 -22.87 25.72
CA ARG A 373 2.15 -22.06 26.74
C ARG A 373 1.36 -22.90 27.76
N LYS A 374 0.92 -24.11 27.41
CA LYS A 374 0.08 -24.98 28.27
C LYS A 374 0.90 -25.75 29.31
N LEU A 375 2.23 -25.68 29.22
CA LEU A 375 3.15 -26.55 29.94
C LEU A 375 4.09 -25.78 30.87
N GLU A 376 4.49 -24.57 30.47
CA GLU A 376 5.26 -23.65 31.29
C GLU A 376 4.34 -22.73 32.10
N ASP A 377 3.99 -23.16 33.32
CA ASP A 377 3.24 -22.30 34.26
C ASP A 377 4.06 -21.09 34.75
N HIS A 378 5.40 -21.13 34.63
CA HIS A 378 6.32 -20.10 35.15
C HIS A 378 7.06 -19.27 34.10
N PHE A 379 7.13 -19.68 32.83
CA PHE A 379 7.82 -18.94 31.78
C PHE A 379 6.82 -18.09 30.99
N SER A 380 6.89 -16.77 31.16
CA SER A 380 6.06 -15.80 30.44
C SER A 380 6.35 -15.75 28.93
N GLU A 381 7.47 -16.31 28.49
CA GLU A 381 7.98 -16.17 27.13
C GLU A 381 7.09 -16.83 26.06
N ALA A 382 6.63 -18.06 26.28
CA ALA A 382 5.75 -18.74 25.32
C ALA A 382 4.39 -18.02 25.15
N LYS A 383 3.88 -17.38 26.23
CA LYS A 383 2.63 -16.60 26.20
C LYS A 383 2.80 -15.34 25.33
N CYS A 384 3.91 -14.64 25.52
CA CYS A 384 4.28 -13.47 24.73
C CYS A 384 4.44 -13.79 23.24
N MET A 385 5.09 -14.91 22.90
CA MET A 385 5.19 -15.37 21.50
C MET A 385 3.82 -15.71 20.91
N THR A 386 2.96 -16.42 21.67
CA THR A 386 1.61 -16.74 21.21
C THR A 386 0.79 -15.48 20.93
N PHE A 387 0.87 -14.48 21.81
CA PHE A 387 0.18 -13.19 21.63
C PHE A 387 0.73 -12.42 20.42
N GLY A 388 2.06 -12.38 20.24
CA GLY A 388 2.68 -11.75 19.07
C GLY A 388 2.25 -12.39 17.75
N MET A 389 2.24 -13.72 17.69
CA MET A 389 1.78 -14.46 16.50
C MET A 389 0.28 -14.26 16.23
N LEU A 390 -0.54 -14.11 17.29
CA LEU A 390 -1.96 -13.81 17.14
C LEU A 390 -2.18 -12.40 16.57
N VAL A 391 -1.44 -11.39 17.05
CA VAL A 391 -1.47 -10.03 16.49
C VAL A 391 -1.06 -10.05 15.01
N PHE A 392 -0.03 -10.81 14.65
CA PHE A 392 0.38 -10.99 13.26
C PHE A 392 -0.77 -11.52 12.39
N PHE A 393 -1.46 -12.58 12.81
CA PHE A 393 -2.59 -13.12 12.04
C PHE A 393 -3.75 -12.14 11.89
N ILE A 394 -4.11 -11.41 12.95
CA ILE A 394 -5.20 -10.42 12.88
C ILE A 394 -4.87 -9.36 11.82
N VAL A 395 -3.65 -8.82 11.85
CA VAL A 395 -3.21 -7.79 10.88
C VAL A 395 -3.30 -8.30 9.45
N TRP A 396 -2.79 -9.51 9.17
CA TRP A 396 -2.78 -10.06 7.81
C TRP A 396 -4.15 -10.52 7.31
N ILE A 397 -5.02 -11.02 8.19
CA ILE A 397 -6.42 -11.33 7.82
C ILE A 397 -7.18 -10.05 7.49
N SER A 398 -6.98 -8.97 8.27
CA SER A 398 -7.61 -7.67 8.00
C SER A 398 -7.01 -6.94 6.78
N PHE A 399 -5.75 -7.22 6.44
CA PHE A 399 -5.08 -6.66 5.27
C PHE A 399 -5.76 -7.07 3.95
N VAL A 400 -6.13 -8.34 3.78
CA VAL A 400 -6.70 -8.84 2.50
C VAL A 400 -7.94 -8.04 2.04
N PRO A 401 -9.01 -7.86 2.86
CA PRO A 401 -10.16 -7.07 2.44
C PRO A 401 -9.84 -5.58 2.28
N ALA A 402 -8.95 -5.02 3.11
CA ALA A 402 -8.54 -3.62 2.98
C ALA A 402 -7.76 -3.37 1.68
N TYR A 403 -6.91 -4.33 1.29
CA TYR A 403 -6.21 -4.34 0.03
C TYR A 403 -7.22 -4.38 -1.12
N LEU A 404 -8.07 -5.40 -1.19
CA LEU A 404 -9.04 -5.54 -2.29
C LEU A 404 -10.05 -4.37 -2.40
N SER A 405 -10.32 -3.67 -1.29
CA SER A 405 -11.25 -2.52 -1.26
C SER A 405 -10.61 -1.19 -1.68
N THR A 406 -9.28 -1.06 -1.64
CA THR A 406 -8.59 0.18 -2.00
C THR A 406 -8.07 0.12 -3.43
N ARG A 407 -7.73 1.26 -4.02
CA ARG A 407 -7.22 1.37 -5.40
C ARG A 407 -6.11 2.42 -5.49
N GLY A 408 -5.22 2.26 -6.47
CA GLY A 408 -4.15 3.21 -6.76
C GLY A 408 -3.18 3.39 -5.58
N LYS A 409 -2.74 4.63 -5.33
CA LYS A 409 -1.69 4.92 -4.32
C LYS A 409 -2.02 4.48 -2.88
N PHE A 410 -3.30 4.34 -2.53
CA PHE A 410 -3.71 3.88 -1.20
C PHE A 410 -3.48 2.38 -0.97
N MET A 411 -3.33 1.61 -2.04
CA MET A 411 -3.01 0.18 -2.00
C MET A 411 -1.68 -0.07 -1.30
N VAL A 412 -0.65 0.66 -1.74
CA VAL A 412 0.70 0.62 -1.20
C VAL A 412 0.70 1.11 0.26
N ALA A 413 -0.08 2.14 0.57
CA ALA A 413 -0.22 2.63 1.94
C ALA A 413 -0.80 1.56 2.88
N VAL A 414 -1.86 0.87 2.48
CA VAL A 414 -2.47 -0.22 3.27
C VAL A 414 -1.47 -1.37 3.50
N GLN A 415 -0.66 -1.70 2.50
CA GLN A 415 0.42 -2.68 2.63
C GLN A 415 1.46 -2.24 3.67
N ILE A 416 1.94 -0.99 3.59
CA ILE A 416 2.89 -0.43 4.57
C ILE A 416 2.28 -0.45 5.98
N PHE A 417 1.02 -0.07 6.16
CA PHE A 417 0.35 -0.12 7.46
C PHE A 417 0.32 -1.53 8.05
N ALA A 418 0.05 -2.55 7.25
CA ALA A 418 0.07 -3.94 7.70
C ALA A 418 1.49 -4.39 8.12
N ILE A 419 2.52 -3.99 7.36
CA ILE A 419 3.93 -4.29 7.67
C ILE A 419 4.35 -3.64 8.98
N LEU A 420 4.02 -2.36 9.16
CA LEU A 420 4.34 -1.61 10.37
C LEU A 420 3.60 -2.18 11.58
N ALA A 421 2.28 -2.40 11.47
CA ALA A 421 1.46 -2.92 12.56
C ALA A 421 1.93 -4.31 13.02
N SER A 422 2.25 -5.20 12.09
CA SER A 422 2.77 -6.53 12.42
C SER A 422 4.18 -6.46 13.04
N SER A 423 5.06 -5.61 12.53
CA SER A 423 6.42 -5.42 13.05
C SER A 423 6.41 -4.83 14.47
N PHE A 424 5.60 -3.79 14.72
CA PHE A 424 5.41 -3.23 16.06
C PHE A 424 4.76 -4.24 17.03
N GLY A 425 3.78 -5.01 16.54
CA GLY A 425 3.16 -6.09 17.30
C GLY A 425 4.19 -7.11 17.77
N LEU A 426 5.02 -7.64 16.87
CA LEU A 426 6.07 -8.60 17.21
C LEU A 426 7.13 -8.01 18.14
N LEU A 427 7.59 -6.78 17.87
CA LEU A 427 8.56 -6.07 18.70
C LEU A 427 8.05 -5.90 20.15
N ALA A 428 6.83 -5.38 20.30
CA ALA A 428 6.21 -5.14 21.59
C ALA A 428 5.94 -6.47 22.33
N CYS A 429 5.40 -7.48 21.66
CA CYS A 429 5.04 -8.73 22.34
C CYS A 429 6.27 -9.52 22.79
N ILE A 430 7.32 -9.60 21.95
CA ILE A 430 8.46 -10.49 22.19
C ILE A 430 9.56 -9.81 23.03
N PHE A 431 9.86 -8.54 22.78
CA PHE A 431 11.02 -7.87 23.40
C PHE A 431 10.66 -6.94 24.54
N LEU A 432 9.47 -6.32 24.57
CA LEU A 432 9.09 -5.43 25.67
C LEU A 432 9.16 -6.12 27.05
N PRO A 433 8.70 -7.38 27.23
CA PRO A 433 8.84 -8.08 28.51
C PRO A 433 10.31 -8.32 28.88
N LYS A 434 11.17 -8.60 27.90
CA LYS A 434 12.60 -8.85 28.11
C LYS A 434 13.34 -7.56 28.49
N CYS A 435 13.04 -6.46 27.79
CA CYS A 435 13.60 -5.14 28.11
C CYS A 435 13.12 -4.65 29.48
N TYR A 436 11.85 -4.88 29.83
CA TYR A 436 11.33 -4.54 31.15
C TYR A 436 12.09 -5.26 32.28
N VAL A 437 12.36 -6.55 32.12
CA VAL A 437 13.16 -7.31 33.11
C VAL A 437 14.60 -6.82 33.16
N LEU A 438 15.22 -6.51 32.02
CA LEU A 438 16.61 -6.03 31.97
C LEU A 438 16.80 -4.63 32.57
N LEU A 439 15.91 -3.68 32.27
CA LEU A 439 16.07 -2.27 32.64
C LEU A 439 15.43 -1.92 34.00
N ILE A 440 14.25 -2.47 34.29
CA ILE A 440 13.43 -2.03 35.44
C ILE A 440 13.54 -2.99 36.61
N LYS A 441 13.74 -4.30 36.37
CA LYS A 441 13.82 -5.32 37.43
C LYS A 441 15.05 -6.25 37.28
N PRO A 442 16.28 -5.71 37.35
CA PRO A 442 17.51 -6.52 37.25
C PRO A 442 17.60 -7.58 38.35
N GLU A 443 16.93 -7.39 39.49
CA GLU A 443 16.83 -8.37 40.58
C GLU A 443 16.24 -9.73 40.16
N ARG A 444 15.39 -9.75 39.10
CA ARG A 444 14.84 -11.00 38.54
C ARG A 444 15.80 -11.73 37.60
N ASN A 445 16.96 -11.15 37.31
CA ASN A 445 17.98 -11.66 36.40
C ASN A 445 19.11 -12.42 37.12
N LYS A 446 18.84 -12.99 38.30
CA LYS A 446 19.77 -13.84 39.05
C LYS A 446 19.51 -15.32 38.70
N GLU A 447 20.56 -16.10 38.43
CA GLU A 447 20.46 -17.52 38.01
C GLU A 447 19.59 -18.38 38.95
N GLU A 448 19.62 -18.08 40.25
CA GLU A 448 18.86 -18.75 41.31
C GLU A 448 17.33 -18.63 41.16
N LEU A 449 16.81 -17.56 40.53
CA LEU A 449 15.37 -17.36 40.32
C LEU A 449 14.86 -17.89 38.96
N MET A 450 15.75 -18.27 38.04
CA MET A 450 15.37 -18.89 36.75
C MET A 450 15.15 -20.40 36.85
N LYS A 451 15.57 -21.04 37.94
CA LYS A 451 15.24 -22.44 38.24
C LYS A 451 13.78 -22.54 38.71
N PRO A 452 12.99 -23.52 38.24
CA PRO A 452 11.61 -23.71 38.71
C PRO A 452 11.62 -23.95 40.23
N ARG A 453 11.00 -23.07 41.02
CA ARG A 453 10.75 -23.39 42.42
C ARG A 453 9.70 -24.52 42.48
N PRO A 454 9.91 -25.57 43.29
CA PRO A 454 8.90 -26.57 43.51
C PRO A 454 7.64 -25.90 44.09
N LYS A 455 6.48 -26.23 43.53
CA LYS A 455 5.18 -25.78 44.02
C LYS A 455 5.05 -26.25 45.48
N PRO A 456 4.65 -25.39 46.44
CA PRO A 456 4.42 -25.84 47.81
C PRO A 456 3.39 -26.96 47.79
N ARG A 457 3.69 -28.03 48.54
CA ARG A 457 2.81 -29.18 48.73
C ARG A 457 1.62 -28.68 49.55
N ASP A 458 0.43 -28.66 48.98
CA ASP A 458 -0.80 -28.41 49.76
C ASP A 458 -0.84 -29.45 50.88
N GLY A 459 -0.80 -28.94 52.11
CA GLY A 459 -0.76 -29.74 53.33
C GLY A 459 -1.99 -30.61 53.45
N THR A 460 -1.74 -31.87 53.77
CA THR A 460 -2.70 -32.87 54.21
C THR A 460 -3.65 -32.28 55.25
N SER A 461 -4.94 -32.24 54.95
CA SER A 461 -5.98 -32.03 55.95
C SER A 461 -6.08 -33.30 56.81
N THR A 462 -5.64 -33.21 58.05
CA THR A 462 -6.15 -34.01 59.16
C THR A 462 -6.36 -33.05 60.31
N GLY A 463 -7.61 -32.69 60.56
CA GLY A 463 -8.00 -31.80 61.63
C GLY A 463 -7.89 -32.46 63.01
N THR A 464 -7.81 -31.64 64.05
CA THR A 464 -8.72 -31.64 65.20
C THR A 464 -8.49 -30.36 66.01
N SER A 465 -9.51 -29.50 65.98
CA SER A 465 -10.11 -28.69 67.05
C SER A 465 -9.27 -27.92 68.10
N ALA A 466 -9.65 -26.63 68.18
CA ALA A 466 -9.84 -25.81 69.38
C ALA A 466 -8.61 -25.24 70.11
N SER A 467 -8.43 -23.92 70.08
CA SER A 467 -9.03 -23.04 71.11
C SER A 467 -8.71 -21.56 70.90
N LEU A 468 -9.65 -20.78 71.43
CA LEU A 468 -9.79 -19.34 71.55
C LEU A 468 -8.57 -18.52 72.05
N ALA A 469 -8.46 -17.34 71.42
CA ALA A 469 -8.49 -16.01 72.03
C ALA A 469 -7.22 -15.32 72.60
N THR A 470 -7.24 -14.02 72.30
CA THR A 470 -6.83 -12.86 73.12
C THR A 470 -5.45 -12.25 72.88
N ALA A 471 -5.51 -10.97 72.54
CA ALA A 471 -4.41 -10.02 72.50
C ALA A 471 -3.80 -9.80 73.89
N ALA A 472 -2.48 -9.60 73.96
CA ALA A 472 -1.84 -8.81 75.01
C ALA A 472 -0.44 -8.36 74.56
N THR A 473 -0.20 -7.07 74.76
CA THR A 473 1.07 -6.35 74.68
C THR A 473 1.80 -6.49 76.03
N GLU A 474 3.13 -6.66 76.01
CA GLU A 474 4.15 -6.25 77.02
C GLU A 474 5.45 -7.02 76.68
N VAL A 475 6.51 -6.39 76.13
CA VAL A 475 7.59 -5.62 76.81
C VAL A 475 8.07 -6.31 78.09
N THR A 476 9.33 -6.78 78.14
CA THR A 476 10.50 -6.12 78.80
C THR A 476 11.67 -7.11 78.95
N THR A 477 12.90 -6.69 78.58
CA THR A 477 14.23 -6.95 79.21
C THR A 477 14.76 -8.39 79.36
N ALA A 478 16.05 -8.70 79.33
CA ALA A 478 17.35 -8.01 79.22
C ALA A 478 18.38 -9.10 78.78
N ILE A 479 19.53 -8.75 78.19
CA ILE A 479 20.89 -8.67 78.77
C ILE A 479 21.76 -8.71 77.49
N ASP A 480 22.75 -7.87 77.16
CA ASP A 480 23.48 -6.72 77.71
C ASP A 480 23.91 -5.85 76.51
#